data_AF-A0A379WPT1-F1
#
_entry.id   AF-A0A379WPT1-F1
#
_cell.length_a   1.000
_cell.length_b   1.000
_cell.length_c   1.000
_cell.angle_alpha   90.00
_cell.angle_beta   90.00
_cell.angle_gamma   90.00
#
_symmetry.space_group_name_H-M   'P 1'
#
loop_
_entity.id
_entity.type
_entity.pdbx_description
1 polymer ?
#
loop_
_entity_poly.entity_id
_entity_poly.type
_entity_poly.pdbx_seq_one_letter_code
_entity_poly.pdbx_strand_id
1 'polypeptide(L)'
;MRDVTVEDIYIGNGVSELIVQAMQALLNSGDEMLVPAPDYPLWTAAVSLSSGKAVHYLCDESSDWFPDLDDIRAKITPRTRGIVIINPNNPTGAVYSKELLMEIVNIAREHNLIIFADEIL
;
A
#
# COMPACT_ATOMS: atom_id res chain seq x y z
N MET A 1 -10.59 -3.01 -19.14
CA MET A 1 -10.71 -3.55 -17.77
C MET A 1 -11.34 -4.93 -17.90
N ARG A 2 -10.87 -5.92 -17.14
CA ARG A 2 -11.63 -7.16 -16.95
C ARG A 2 -12.68 -6.88 -15.87
N ASP A 3 -13.88 -7.42 -16.03
CA ASP A 3 -14.91 -7.37 -14.99
C ASP A 3 -14.46 -8.20 -13.79
N VAL A 4 -14.78 -7.74 -12.57
CA VAL A 4 -14.53 -8.50 -11.33
C VAL A 4 -15.53 -9.65 -11.27
N THR A 5 -15.04 -10.87 -11.06
CA THR A 5 -15.86 -12.08 -10.94
C THR A 5 -15.79 -12.64 -9.51
N VAL A 6 -16.64 -13.64 -9.22
CA VAL A 6 -16.64 -14.30 -7.90
C VAL A 6 -15.33 -15.05 -7.59
N GLU A 7 -14.57 -15.43 -8.62
CA GLU A 7 -13.27 -16.10 -8.48
C GLU A 7 -12.15 -15.12 -8.10
N ASP A 8 -12.39 -13.81 -8.22
CA ASP A 8 -11.44 -12.76 -7.85
C ASP A 8 -11.64 -12.28 -6.40
N ILE A 9 -12.65 -12.80 -5.68
CA ILE A 9 -13.08 -12.33 -4.36
C ILE A 9 -12.78 -13.37 -3.29
N TYR A 10 -12.09 -12.95 -2.23
CA TYR A 10 -11.75 -13.76 -1.08
C TYR A 10 -12.42 -13.19 0.17
N ILE A 11 -13.12 -14.05 0.93
CA ILE A 11 -13.76 -13.69 2.21
C ILE A 11 -12.90 -14.27 3.34
N GLY A 12 -12.61 -13.44 4.35
CA GLY A 12 -11.83 -13.83 5.52
C GLY A 12 -12.43 -13.34 6.84
N ASN A 13 -11.78 -13.70 7.94
CA ASN A 13 -12.07 -13.30 9.31
C ASN A 13 -11.59 -11.86 9.56
N GLY A 14 -12.18 -10.91 8.84
CA GLY A 14 -11.78 -9.51 8.83
C GLY A 14 -10.61 -9.23 7.88
N VAL A 15 -10.44 -7.95 7.51
CA VAL A 15 -9.38 -7.51 6.59
C VAL A 15 -7.99 -7.84 7.13
N SER A 16 -7.83 -7.92 8.45
CA SER A 16 -6.56 -8.24 9.09
C SER A 16 -6.00 -9.58 8.64
N GLU A 17 -6.84 -10.60 8.48
CA GLU A 17 -6.41 -11.90 7.97
C GLU A 17 -5.95 -11.79 6.51
N LEU A 18 -6.71 -11.09 5.68
CA LEU A 18 -6.46 -10.97 4.24
C LEU A 18 -5.19 -10.17 3.95
N ILE A 19 -4.89 -9.14 4.74
CA ILE A 19 -3.62 -8.38 4.66
C ILE A 19 -2.43 -9.31 4.90
N VAL A 20 -2.50 -10.14 5.94
CA VAL A 20 -1.42 -11.10 6.24
C VAL A 20 -1.28 -12.12 5.11
N GLN A 21 -2.37 -12.70 4.64
CA GLN A 21 -2.34 -13.69 3.55
C GLN A 21 -1.75 -13.09 2.26
N ALA A 22 -2.14 -11.87 1.91
CA ALA A 22 -1.65 -11.18 0.72
C ALA A 22 -0.14 -10.93 0.77
N MET A 23 0.38 -10.48 1.93
CA MET A 23 1.81 -10.26 2.11
C MET A 23 2.59 -11.58 2.12
N GLN A 24 2.07 -12.62 2.79
CA GLN A 24 2.71 -13.95 2.84
C GLN A 24 2.76 -14.64 1.48
N ALA A 25 1.75 -14.42 0.63
CA ALA A 25 1.73 -14.98 -0.71
C ALA A 25 2.66 -14.24 -1.70
N LEU A 26 3.00 -12.98 -1.42
CA LEU A 26 3.77 -12.14 -2.34
C LEU A 26 5.27 -12.10 -2.02
N LEU A 27 5.62 -11.91 -0.75
CA LEU A 27 6.96 -11.44 -0.35
C LEU A 27 7.92 -12.58 -0.05
N ASN A 28 9.18 -12.38 -0.44
CA ASN A 28 10.34 -13.20 -0.09
C ASN A 28 11.37 -12.36 0.68
N SER A 29 12.40 -13.03 1.22
CA SER A 29 13.51 -12.35 1.89
C SER A 29 14.19 -11.32 0.98
N GLY A 30 14.21 -10.07 1.42
CA GLY A 30 14.80 -8.95 0.70
C GLY A 30 13.82 -8.14 -0.14
N ASP A 31 12.60 -8.62 -0.34
CA ASP A 31 11.54 -7.83 -0.99
C ASP A 31 11.16 -6.60 -0.14
N GLU A 32 10.79 -5.52 -0.81
CA GLU A 32 10.39 -4.26 -0.19
C GLU A 32 8.93 -3.93 -0.50
N MET A 33 8.19 -3.42 0.49
CA MET A 33 6.84 -2.88 0.32
C MET A 33 6.81 -1.43 0.76
N LEU A 34 6.31 -0.55 -0.10
CA LEU A 34 6.04 0.83 0.28
C LEU A 34 4.81 0.89 1.18
N VAL A 35 4.93 1.52 2.35
CA VAL A 35 3.87 1.64 3.36
C VAL A 35 3.79 3.11 3.80
N PRO A 36 2.60 3.71 4.00
CA PRO A 36 2.51 5.12 4.45
C PRO A 36 3.14 5.32 5.82
N ALA A 37 3.57 6.53 6.13
CA ALA A 37 3.91 6.97 7.48
C ALA A 37 3.21 8.30 7.76
N PRO A 38 2.32 8.36 8.78
CA PRO A 38 1.94 7.27 9.69
C PRO A 38 1.13 6.15 9.00
N ASP A 39 1.20 4.92 9.52
CA ASP A 39 0.46 3.75 8.99
C ASP A 39 -0.68 3.28 9.91
N TYR A 40 -1.52 2.40 9.36
CA TYR A 40 -2.21 1.39 10.16
C TYR A 40 -1.19 0.28 10.49
N PRO A 41 -0.79 0.08 11.76
CA PRO A 41 0.40 -0.69 12.11
C PRO A 41 0.44 -2.14 11.63
N LEU A 42 -0.72 -2.72 11.30
CA LEU A 42 -0.80 -4.07 10.78
C LEU A 42 -0.06 -4.24 9.45
N TRP A 43 -0.04 -3.22 8.59
CA TRP A 43 0.64 -3.31 7.30
C TRP A 43 2.15 -3.49 7.48
N THR A 44 2.79 -2.68 8.34
CA THR A 44 4.21 -2.85 8.68
C THR A 44 4.48 -4.22 9.32
N ALA A 45 3.60 -4.67 10.23
CA ALA A 45 3.73 -5.97 10.87
C ALA A 45 3.61 -7.13 9.87
N ALA A 46 2.62 -7.10 8.96
CA ALA A 46 2.37 -8.14 7.97
C ALA A 46 3.50 -8.25 6.93
N VAL A 47 4.04 -7.11 6.48
CA VAL A 47 5.22 -7.09 5.59
C VAL A 47 6.41 -7.77 6.27
N SER A 48 6.67 -7.41 7.53
CA SER A 48 7.80 -7.93 8.30
C SER A 48 7.63 -9.43 8.61
N LEU A 49 6.42 -9.85 9.00
CA LEU A 49 6.05 -11.25 9.22
C LEU A 49 6.24 -12.11 7.95
N SER A 50 6.08 -11.50 6.78
CA SER A 50 6.22 -12.15 5.47
C SER A 50 7.66 -12.07 4.93
N SER A 51 8.66 -11.82 5.78
CA SER A 51 10.09 -11.68 5.43
C SER A 51 10.45 -10.49 4.53
N GLY A 52 9.50 -9.59 4.28
CA GLY A 52 9.74 -8.35 3.55
C GLY A 52 10.19 -7.21 4.45
N LYS A 53 10.66 -6.13 3.82
CA LYS A 53 11.00 -4.87 4.48
C LYS A 53 9.93 -3.82 4.18
N ALA A 54 9.29 -3.30 5.23
CA ALA A 54 8.45 -2.11 5.11
C ALA A 54 9.35 -0.90 4.85
N VAL A 55 9.10 -0.21 3.74
CA VAL A 55 9.78 1.03 3.35
C VAL A 55 8.76 2.14 3.49
N HIS A 56 8.88 2.91 4.57
CA HIS A 56 7.90 3.95 4.89
C HIS A 56 8.06 5.17 3.99
N TYR A 57 7.03 5.54 3.23
CA TYR A 57 6.94 6.82 2.55
C TYR A 57 6.18 7.84 3.42
N LEU A 58 6.57 9.10 3.36
CA LEU A 58 6.00 10.15 4.20
C LEU A 58 4.63 10.60 3.68
N CYS A 59 3.71 10.83 4.60
CA CYS A 59 2.49 11.60 4.35
C CYS A 59 2.70 13.01 4.91
N ASP A 60 2.39 14.03 4.13
CA ASP A 60 2.64 15.43 4.47
C ASP A 60 1.47 16.02 5.27
N GLU A 61 1.66 16.20 6.58
CA GLU A 61 0.69 16.83 7.47
C GLU A 61 0.27 18.25 7.00
N SER A 62 1.18 18.99 6.37
CA SER A 62 0.89 20.35 5.87
C SER A 62 0.03 20.37 4.59
N SER A 63 -0.09 19.22 3.94
CA SER A 63 -0.90 18.99 2.74
C SER A 63 -2.01 17.98 3.03
N ASP A 64 -2.76 18.18 4.12
CA ASP A 64 -3.90 17.34 4.53
C ASP A 64 -3.56 15.84 4.66
N TRP A 65 -2.34 15.52 5.08
CA TRP A 65 -1.80 14.16 5.21
C TRP A 65 -1.76 13.38 3.89
N PHE A 66 -1.64 14.07 2.77
CA PHE A 66 -1.47 13.43 1.47
C PHE A 66 -0.10 12.75 1.35
N PRO A 67 -0.02 11.58 0.70
CA PRO A 67 1.26 10.95 0.39
C PRO A 67 2.20 11.88 -0.39
N ASP A 68 3.45 12.00 0.06
CA ASP A 68 4.49 12.73 -0.67
C ASP A 68 4.96 11.87 -1.85
N LEU A 69 4.58 12.29 -3.06
CA LEU A 69 4.88 11.58 -4.30
C LEU A 69 6.38 11.56 -4.62
N ASP A 70 7.12 12.59 -4.22
CA ASP A 70 8.56 12.66 -4.48
C ASP A 70 9.33 11.75 -3.52
N ASP A 71 8.90 11.69 -2.25
CA ASP A 71 9.42 10.73 -1.28
C ASP A 71 9.11 9.27 -1.68
N ILE A 72 7.90 9.00 -2.20
CA ILE A 72 7.57 7.70 -2.79
C ILE A 72 8.58 7.35 -3.90
N ARG A 73 8.76 8.22 -4.90
CA ARG A 73 9.66 7.95 -6.03
C ARG A 73 11.10 7.73 -5.57
N ALA A 74 11.58 8.53 -4.63
CA ALA A 74 12.94 8.44 -4.11
C ALA A 74 13.24 7.13 -3.36
N LYS A 75 12.21 6.45 -2.85
CA LYS A 75 12.32 5.23 -2.04
C LYS A 75 12.11 3.94 -2.84
N ILE A 76 11.69 4.01 -4.10
CA ILE A 76 11.56 2.84 -4.96
C ILE A 76 12.94 2.27 -5.29
N THR A 77 13.07 0.95 -5.16
CA THR A 77 14.27 0.20 -5.53
C THR A 77 13.90 -0.97 -6.46
N PRO A 78 14.88 -1.66 -7.07
CA PRO A 78 14.60 -2.89 -7.82
C PRO A 78 13.95 -4.02 -7.01
N ARG A 79 13.92 -3.90 -5.67
CA ARG A 79 13.29 -4.88 -4.76
C ARG A 79 11.88 -4.48 -4.34
N THR A 80 11.41 -3.29 -4.71
CA THR A 80 10.05 -2.83 -4.37
C THR A 80 9.02 -3.65 -5.15
N ARG A 81 8.09 -4.30 -4.44
CA ARG A 81 7.10 -5.21 -5.01
C ARG A 81 5.72 -4.59 -5.15
N GLY A 82 5.44 -3.57 -4.34
CA GLY A 82 4.15 -2.92 -4.30
C GLY A 82 4.15 -1.69 -3.40
N ILE A 83 3.00 -1.02 -3.40
CA ILE A 83 2.68 0.12 -2.56
C ILE A 83 1.33 -0.11 -1.88
N VAL A 84 1.31 0.08 -0.56
CA VAL A 84 0.09 0.11 0.25
C VAL A 84 -0.46 1.52 0.24
N ILE A 85 -1.74 1.66 -0.04
CA ILE A 85 -2.50 2.91 0.04
C ILE A 85 -3.65 2.67 1.03
N ILE A 86 -3.76 3.53 2.05
CA ILE A 86 -4.85 3.44 3.05
C ILE A 86 -5.72 4.68 2.86
N ASN A 87 -6.91 4.50 2.30
CA ASN A 87 -7.81 5.61 1.93
C ASN A 87 -9.28 5.20 2.07
N PRO A 88 -10.07 5.87 2.93
CA PRO A 88 -9.69 6.90 3.89
C PRO A 88 -8.63 6.43 4.89
N ASN A 89 -7.74 7.32 5.28
CA ASN A 89 -6.54 6.96 6.03
C ASN A 89 -6.79 6.82 7.53
N ASN A 90 -6.28 5.73 8.12
CA ASN A 90 -6.07 5.58 9.56
C ASN A 90 -4.56 5.66 9.82
N PRO A 91 -4.04 6.56 10.68
CA PRO A 91 -4.75 7.34 11.71
C PRO A 91 -5.12 8.78 11.35
N THR A 92 -4.78 9.27 10.15
CA THR A 92 -4.84 10.71 9.86
C THR A 92 -6.24 11.24 9.55
N GLY A 93 -7.16 10.36 9.13
CA GLY A 93 -8.49 10.73 8.65
C GLY A 93 -8.51 11.33 7.24
N ALA A 94 -7.38 11.36 6.53
CA ALA A 94 -7.28 11.92 5.19
C ALA A 94 -8.14 11.16 4.17
N VAL A 95 -8.70 11.89 3.21
CA VAL A 95 -9.39 11.36 2.04
C VAL A 95 -8.68 11.88 0.80
N TYR A 96 -8.06 10.99 0.04
CA TYR A 96 -7.21 11.35 -1.07
C TYR A 96 -8.01 11.88 -2.27
N SER A 97 -7.47 12.90 -2.92
CA SER A 97 -8.06 13.41 -4.16
C SER A 97 -7.90 12.41 -5.31
N LYS A 98 -8.79 12.49 -6.29
CA LYS A 98 -8.70 11.66 -7.50
C LYS A 98 -7.38 11.89 -8.24
N GLU A 99 -6.94 13.14 -8.29
CA GLU A 99 -5.71 13.56 -8.97
C GLU A 99 -4.49 12.89 -8.34
N LEU A 100 -4.41 12.86 -7.00
CA LEU A 100 -3.34 12.18 -6.28
C LEU A 100 -3.37 10.67 -6.51
N LEU A 101 -4.55 10.05 -6.47
CA LEU A 101 -4.70 8.62 -6.75
C LEU A 101 -4.25 8.26 -8.17
N MET A 102 -4.53 9.11 -9.15
CA MET A 102 -4.07 8.92 -10.53
C MET A 102 -2.54 9.00 -10.64
N GLU A 103 -1.90 9.91 -9.90
CA GLU A 103 -0.43 9.98 -9.85
C GLU A 103 0.19 8.73 -9.23
N ILE A 104 -0.40 8.20 -8.16
CA ILE A 104 0.04 6.93 -7.54
C ILE A 104 -0.09 5.77 -8.53
N VAL A 105 -1.20 5.69 -9.28
CA VAL A 105 -1.40 4.69 -10.33
C VAL A 105 -0.34 4.81 -11.42
N ASN A 106 0.03 6.03 -11.80
CA ASN A 106 1.09 6.27 -12.79
C ASN A 106 2.45 5.79 -12.27
N ILE A 107 2.83 6.15 -11.05
CA ILE A 107 4.06 5.67 -10.40
C ILE A 107 4.09 4.14 -10.34
N ALA A 108 3.00 3.52 -9.88
CA ALA A 108 2.93 2.06 -9.79
C ALA A 108 3.08 1.39 -11.16
N ARG A 109 2.48 1.97 -12.22
CA ARG A 109 2.63 1.48 -13.58
C ARG A 109 4.05 1.59 -14.10
N GLU A 110 4.68 2.75 -13.93
CA GLU A 110 6.06 3.02 -14.38
C GLU A 110 7.09 2.07 -13.74
N HIS A 111 6.86 1.72 -12.48
CA HIS A 111 7.76 0.89 -11.69
C HIS A 111 7.31 -0.57 -11.55
N ASN A 112 6.25 -0.99 -12.26
CA ASN A 112 5.69 -2.35 -12.21
C ASN A 112 5.36 -2.84 -10.78
N LEU A 113 4.69 -1.98 -10.01
CA LEU A 113 4.29 -2.22 -8.63
C LEU A 113 2.84 -2.66 -8.53
N ILE A 114 2.56 -3.57 -7.58
CA ILE A 114 1.19 -3.92 -7.19
C ILE A 114 0.65 -2.86 -6.23
N ILE A 115 -0.58 -2.40 -6.43
CA ILE A 115 -1.27 -1.50 -5.49
C ILE A 115 -2.11 -2.34 -4.54
N PHE A 116 -1.87 -2.17 -3.24
CA PHE A 116 -2.71 -2.70 -2.17
C PHE A 116 -3.54 -1.54 -1.61
N ALA A 117 -4.82 -1.49 -1.94
CA ALA A 117 -5.74 -0.46 -1.49
C ALA A 117 -6.53 -0.96 -0.28
N ASP A 118 -6.25 -0.39 0.90
CA ASP A 118 -7.04 -0.58 2.11
C ASP A 118 -8.13 0.49 2.18
N GLU A 119 -9.34 0.10 1.77
CA GLU A 119 -10.53 0.95 1.62
C GLU A 119 -11.62 0.55 2.63
N ILE A 120 -11.24 0.16 3.85
CA ILE A 120 -12.21 -0.31 4.87
C ILE A 120 -13.15 0.78 5.40
N LEU A 121 -12.77 2.07 5.29
CA LEU A 121 -13.50 3.24 5.81
C LEU A 121 -14.34 3.92 4.73
#